data_AF-A0AAV0AIG0-F1
#
_entry.id   AF-A0AAV0AIG0-F1
#
_cell.length_a   1.000
_cell.length_b   1.000
_cell.length_c   1.000
_cell.angle_alpha   90.00
_cell.angle_beta   90.00
_cell.angle_gamma   90.00
#
_symmetry.space_group_name_H-M   'P 1'
#
loop_
_entity.id
_entity.type
_entity.pdbx_description
1 polymer ?
#
loop_
_entity_poly.entity_id
_entity_poly.type
_entity_poly.pdbx_seq_one_letter_code
_entity_poly.pdbx_strand_id
1 'polypeptide(L)'
;MDQMVLNRDIPDKQDQLKFVQLEDQPSSPEFLKASRLLRVTLDDSVKRMVTGISSLHQKTEKESRVAVLFSSGLDCTTLALLAHSHIPPSESIDLLNVAFENTRSISNNHQTKRIQKDSEKSSADNHNSDTTFDVPDCQTGERLWRELSKLTPGRDWRFVRVDVRMAEYLEHKEKIIKLMRPNLTVMDLSIAAALYFAARGIGLGADKLLGGYSRHRSAFLTTSLSSNNWERLLDELAMDLERILTRNLGRDDWMMSWFCLEVRHPLLNQRVIDLLSGLPVHLKRDHGLGKGLGDNLLLRGLAHGLRLVESCRLPKQAIQFGAQSAKLDGNSKGQAG
;
A
#
# COMPACT_ATOMS: atom_id res chain seq x y z
N MET A 1 -29.22 -12.40 6.97
CA MET A 1 -28.04 -11.85 6.28
C MET A 1 -28.15 -12.31 4.86
N ASP A 2 -28.22 -11.40 3.89
CA ASP A 2 -28.15 -11.81 2.49
C ASP A 2 -26.76 -12.38 2.21
N GLN A 3 -26.70 -13.46 1.46
CA GLN A 3 -25.46 -14.14 1.16
C GLN A 3 -24.69 -13.32 0.11
N MET A 4 -23.49 -12.85 0.45
CA MET A 4 -22.65 -12.04 -0.44
C MET A 4 -22.42 -12.76 -1.77
N VAL A 5 -23.02 -12.25 -2.85
CA VAL A 5 -22.96 -12.87 -4.16
C VAL A 5 -21.63 -12.51 -4.84
N LEU A 6 -20.72 -13.48 -4.89
CA LEU A 6 -19.57 -13.43 -5.78
C LEU A 6 -20.01 -13.85 -7.20
N ASN A 7 -19.81 -12.97 -8.18
CA ASN A 7 -19.92 -13.33 -9.58
C ASN A 7 -18.85 -14.39 -9.91
N ARG A 8 -19.29 -15.51 -10.50
CA ARG A 8 -18.45 -16.66 -10.89
C ARG A 8 -18.46 -16.89 -12.40
N ASP A 9 -18.88 -15.90 -13.18
CA ASP A 9 -18.99 -16.02 -14.64
C ASP A 9 -17.58 -16.07 -15.23
N ILE A 10 -17.28 -17.15 -15.97
CA ILE A 10 -15.99 -17.33 -16.63
C ILE A 10 -15.95 -16.48 -17.89
N PRO A 11 -15.03 -15.51 -18.03
CA PRO A 11 -14.99 -14.62 -19.19
C PRO A 11 -14.66 -15.36 -20.48
N ASP A 12 -15.39 -15.04 -21.53
CA ASP A 12 -15.16 -15.56 -22.86
C ASP A 12 -13.98 -14.80 -23.53
N LYS A 13 -13.44 -15.33 -24.64
CA LYS A 13 -12.35 -14.64 -25.38
C LYS A 13 -12.78 -13.28 -25.94
N GLN A 14 -14.08 -13.03 -26.02
CA GLN A 14 -14.68 -11.80 -26.53
C GLN A 14 -14.67 -10.67 -25.49
N ASP A 15 -14.67 -11.03 -24.20
CA ASP A 15 -14.76 -10.12 -23.05
C ASP A 15 -13.39 -9.54 -22.64
N GLN A 16 -12.31 -10.04 -23.25
CA GLN A 16 -10.96 -9.56 -22.99
C GLN A 16 -10.85 -8.06 -23.31
N LEU A 17 -10.42 -7.29 -22.31
CA LEU A 17 -10.39 -5.84 -22.38
C LEU A 17 -9.41 -5.36 -23.45
N LYS A 18 -9.93 -4.62 -24.43
CA LYS A 18 -9.14 -4.03 -25.51
C LYS A 18 -8.65 -2.64 -25.10
N PHE A 19 -7.38 -2.40 -25.38
CA PHE A 19 -6.65 -1.17 -25.09
C PHE A 19 -6.31 -0.47 -26.40
N VAL A 20 -6.38 0.86 -26.41
CA VAL A 20 -5.95 1.67 -27.57
C VAL A 20 -4.42 1.76 -27.59
N GLN A 21 -3.81 2.02 -26.43
CA GLN A 21 -2.41 1.79 -26.13
C GLN A 21 -2.28 1.06 -24.78
N LEU A 22 -1.16 0.35 -24.56
CA LEU A 22 -0.88 -0.37 -23.30
C LEU A 22 -0.86 0.53 -22.05
N GLU A 23 -0.77 1.85 -22.21
CA GLU A 23 -0.77 2.83 -21.12
C GLU A 23 -2.12 3.54 -20.91
N ASP A 24 -3.12 3.27 -21.76
CA ASP A 24 -4.46 3.86 -21.68
C ASP A 24 -5.40 3.09 -20.73
N GLN A 25 -6.56 3.68 -20.43
CA GLN A 25 -7.67 2.92 -19.86
C GLN A 25 -8.31 1.98 -20.90
N PRO A 26 -8.87 0.82 -20.48
CA PRO A 26 -9.77 0.04 -21.32
C PRO A 26 -10.94 0.91 -21.82
N SER A 27 -11.11 0.99 -23.13
CA SER A 27 -12.16 1.81 -23.75
C SER A 27 -13.55 1.13 -23.78
N SER A 28 -13.69 -0.04 -23.13
CA SER A 28 -14.96 -0.77 -23.04
C SER A 28 -16.03 0.07 -22.33
N PRO A 29 -17.23 0.26 -22.93
CA PRO A 29 -18.33 0.98 -22.27
C PRO A 29 -18.72 0.39 -20.91
N GLU A 30 -18.59 -0.93 -20.75
CA GLU A 30 -18.85 -1.64 -19.50
C GLU A 30 -17.77 -1.33 -18.45
N PHE A 31 -16.49 -1.42 -18.80
CA PHE A 31 -15.40 -1.03 -17.91
C PHE A 31 -15.53 0.43 -17.44
N LEU A 32 -15.84 1.34 -18.37
CA LEU A 32 -16.06 2.75 -18.05
C LEU A 32 -17.30 2.97 -17.17
N LYS A 33 -18.35 2.15 -17.31
CA LYS A 33 -19.53 2.15 -16.42
C LYS A 33 -19.16 1.63 -15.02
N ALA A 34 -18.45 0.51 -14.93
CA ALA A 34 -18.01 -0.08 -13.67
C ALA A 34 -17.02 0.82 -12.90
N SER A 35 -16.06 1.44 -13.60
CA SER A 35 -15.11 2.42 -13.05
C SER A 35 -15.82 3.66 -12.48
N ARG A 36 -16.81 4.23 -13.21
CA ARG A 36 -17.64 5.33 -12.69
C ARG A 36 -18.45 4.92 -11.46
N LEU A 37 -19.03 3.73 -11.45
CA LEU A 37 -19.81 3.23 -10.31
C LEU A 37 -18.92 2.99 -9.09
N LEU A 38 -17.73 2.40 -9.27
CA LEU A 38 -16.74 2.24 -8.19
C LEU A 38 -16.29 3.59 -7.63
N ARG A 39 -16.09 4.61 -8.49
CA ARG A 39 -15.78 5.97 -8.05
C ARG A 39 -16.86 6.52 -7.10
N VAL A 40 -18.13 6.46 -7.49
CA VAL A 40 -19.24 7.01 -6.68
C VAL A 40 -19.40 6.24 -5.35
N THR A 41 -19.35 4.90 -5.40
CA THR A 41 -19.54 4.08 -4.20
C THR A 41 -18.36 4.18 -3.23
N LEU A 42 -17.12 4.27 -3.73
CA LEU A 42 -15.94 4.46 -2.89
C LEU A 42 -15.87 5.89 -2.31
N ASP A 43 -16.31 6.90 -3.06
CA ASP A 43 -16.40 8.28 -2.57
C ASP A 43 -17.42 8.41 -1.43
N ASP A 44 -18.63 7.85 -1.56
CA ASP A 44 -19.64 7.79 -0.48
C ASP A 44 -19.11 7.04 0.77
N SER A 45 -18.32 5.97 0.55
CA SER A 45 -17.67 5.23 1.63
C SER A 45 -16.59 6.06 2.36
N VAL A 46 -15.66 6.67 1.62
CA VAL A 46 -14.60 7.53 2.19
C VAL A 46 -15.21 8.74 2.91
N LYS A 47 -16.20 9.40 2.30
CA LYS A 47 -16.94 10.51 2.90
C LYS A 47 -17.48 10.15 4.29
N ARG A 48 -18.26 9.07 4.40
CA ARG A 48 -18.82 8.58 5.68
C ARG A 48 -17.71 8.36 6.72
N MET A 49 -16.56 7.82 6.30
CA MET A 49 -15.45 7.49 7.18
C MET A 49 -14.60 8.69 7.63
N VAL A 50 -14.67 9.86 6.96
CA VAL A 50 -13.95 11.08 7.40
C VAL A 50 -14.86 12.14 8.01
N THR A 51 -16.10 12.33 7.51
CA THR A 51 -17.01 13.35 8.04
C THR A 51 -17.54 13.03 9.44
N GLY A 52 -17.51 11.75 9.85
CA GLY A 52 -17.97 11.29 11.16
C GLY A 52 -16.93 11.39 12.29
N ILE A 53 -15.80 12.08 12.10
CA ILE A 53 -14.74 12.18 13.13
C ILE A 53 -14.92 13.46 13.95
N SER A 54 -15.03 13.29 15.28
CA SER A 54 -15.23 14.39 16.22
C SER A 54 -14.08 15.40 16.20
N SER A 55 -14.42 16.70 16.18
CA SER A 55 -13.48 17.81 16.34
C SER A 55 -13.24 18.23 17.79
N LEU A 56 -13.91 17.61 18.77
CA LEU A 56 -13.88 18.02 20.19
C LEU A 56 -12.47 18.06 20.82
N HIS A 57 -11.49 17.37 20.24
CA HIS A 57 -10.11 17.31 20.73
C HIS A 57 -9.09 18.07 19.85
N GLN A 58 -9.53 18.73 18.76
CA GLN A 58 -8.66 19.61 17.98
C GLN A 58 -8.34 20.88 18.78
N LYS A 59 -7.06 21.13 18.99
CA LYS A 59 -6.51 22.37 19.57
C LYS A 59 -6.37 23.47 18.52
N THR A 60 -6.26 23.10 17.24
CA THR A 60 -6.19 24.06 16.12
C THR A 60 -6.94 23.53 14.90
N GLU A 61 -7.46 24.43 14.05
CA GLU A 61 -8.09 24.08 12.77
C GLU A 61 -7.14 23.39 11.76
N LYS A 62 -5.82 23.45 12.03
CA LYS A 62 -4.75 22.81 11.24
C LYS A 62 -4.31 21.46 11.83
N GLU A 63 -4.97 20.95 12.87
CA GLU A 63 -4.62 19.66 13.49
C GLU A 63 -5.39 18.54 12.81
N SER A 64 -4.66 17.57 12.25
CA SER A 64 -5.19 16.44 11.49
C SER A 64 -6.02 15.52 12.38
N ARG A 65 -7.31 15.34 12.05
CA ARG A 65 -8.12 14.24 12.59
C ARG A 65 -7.96 12.95 11.79
N VAL A 66 -7.40 13.04 10.58
CA VAL A 66 -7.26 11.91 9.65
C VAL A 66 -5.80 11.70 9.31
N ALA A 67 -5.32 10.50 9.64
CA ALA A 67 -4.11 9.92 9.12
C ALA A 67 -4.44 8.81 8.12
N VAL A 68 -3.70 8.74 7.02
CA VAL A 68 -3.77 7.65 6.03
C VAL A 68 -2.52 6.79 6.18
N LEU A 69 -2.70 5.48 6.39
CA LEU A 69 -1.61 4.50 6.31
C LEU A 69 -1.13 4.42 4.86
N PHE A 70 -0.01 5.07 4.57
CA PHE A 70 0.44 5.38 3.23
C PHE A 70 1.60 4.47 2.80
N SER A 71 1.25 3.22 2.48
CA SER A 71 2.13 2.22 1.86
C SER A 71 2.43 2.49 0.37
N SER A 72 2.25 3.74 -0.07
CA SER A 72 2.70 4.23 -1.38
C SER A 72 2.17 3.47 -2.61
N GLY A 73 1.04 2.78 -2.44
CA GLY A 73 0.32 2.09 -3.49
C GLY A 73 -0.84 2.90 -4.04
N LEU A 74 -1.28 2.53 -5.24
CA LEU A 74 -2.53 2.96 -5.88
C LEU A 74 -3.69 3.09 -4.88
N ASP A 75 -3.85 2.07 -4.04
CA ASP A 75 -4.97 1.91 -3.12
C ASP A 75 -5.00 3.05 -2.06
N CYS A 76 -3.91 3.29 -1.32
CA CYS A 76 -3.86 4.34 -0.31
C CYS A 76 -3.81 5.76 -0.92
N THR A 77 -3.16 5.95 -2.07
CA THR A 77 -3.12 7.26 -2.76
C THR A 77 -4.49 7.65 -3.31
N THR A 78 -5.27 6.68 -3.81
CA THR A 78 -6.67 6.91 -4.21
C THR A 78 -7.52 7.31 -3.00
N LEU A 79 -7.43 6.57 -1.89
CA LEU A 79 -8.18 6.87 -0.68
C LEU A 79 -7.82 8.25 -0.08
N ALA A 80 -6.55 8.64 -0.12
CA ALA A 80 -6.11 9.98 0.28
C ALA A 80 -6.76 11.07 -0.57
N LEU A 81 -6.72 10.97 -1.91
CA LEU A 81 -7.30 11.98 -2.80
C LEU A 81 -8.82 12.07 -2.68
N LEU A 82 -9.51 10.96 -2.42
CA LEU A 82 -10.93 10.97 -2.08
C LEU A 82 -11.16 11.67 -0.71
N ALA A 83 -10.38 11.34 0.33
CA ALA A 83 -10.51 11.93 1.66
C ALA A 83 -10.29 13.46 1.65
N HIS A 84 -9.34 13.95 0.84
CA HIS A 84 -9.15 15.39 0.60
C HIS A 84 -10.45 16.12 0.24
N SER A 85 -11.36 15.47 -0.51
CA SER A 85 -12.58 16.08 -1.04
C SER A 85 -13.69 16.25 0.02
N HIS A 86 -13.56 15.61 1.18
CA HIS A 86 -14.59 15.62 2.25
C HIS A 86 -14.07 16.16 3.61
N ILE A 87 -12.80 16.56 3.68
CA ILE A 87 -12.15 17.17 4.85
C ILE A 87 -12.02 18.69 4.62
N PRO A 88 -12.28 19.58 5.60
CA PRO A 88 -12.16 21.04 5.43
C PRO A 88 -10.76 21.44 4.90
N PRO A 89 -10.61 22.28 3.85
CA PRO A 89 -9.30 22.55 3.23
C PRO A 89 -8.20 23.12 4.15
N SER A 90 -8.58 23.77 5.26
CA SER A 90 -7.66 24.29 6.28
C SER A 90 -6.99 23.22 7.14
N GLU A 91 -7.59 22.03 7.24
CA GLU A 91 -7.08 20.90 8.03
C GLU A 91 -5.96 20.17 7.29
N SER A 92 -4.99 19.61 8.02
CA SER A 92 -3.98 18.72 7.43
C SER A 92 -4.50 17.30 7.24
N ILE A 93 -3.85 16.56 6.33
CA ILE A 93 -3.98 15.10 6.25
C ILE A 93 -2.58 14.51 6.39
N ASP A 94 -2.40 13.65 7.39
CA ASP A 94 -1.13 12.96 7.63
C ASP A 94 -1.06 11.70 6.76
N LEU A 95 0.07 11.50 6.10
CA LEU A 95 0.38 10.32 5.30
C LEU A 95 1.48 9.53 6.03
N LEU A 96 1.10 8.51 6.79
CA LEU A 96 2.01 7.72 7.62
C LEU A 96 2.72 6.66 6.76
N ASN A 97 3.99 6.86 6.48
CA ASN A 97 4.82 5.95 5.68
C ASN A 97 5.89 5.30 6.57
N VAL A 98 5.99 3.97 6.53
CA VAL A 98 6.87 3.19 7.43
C VAL A 98 8.00 2.53 6.63
N ALA A 99 9.21 2.60 7.18
CA ALA A 99 10.40 1.93 6.66
C ALA A 99 11.15 1.22 7.77
N PHE A 100 11.78 0.09 7.45
CA PHE A 100 12.64 -0.65 8.37
C PHE A 100 14.10 -0.66 7.90
N GLU A 101 15.01 -0.61 8.88
CA GLU A 101 16.46 -0.56 8.69
C GLU A 101 17.01 -1.67 7.77
N ASN A 102 17.52 -1.27 6.60
CA ASN A 102 18.05 -2.16 5.59
C ASN A 102 19.50 -2.58 5.89
N THR A 103 19.68 -3.60 6.74
CA THR A 103 21.00 -4.14 7.13
C THR A 103 21.95 -4.51 5.97
N ARG A 104 21.45 -4.63 4.73
CA ARG A 104 22.28 -4.92 3.54
C ARG A 104 23.02 -3.71 2.98
N SER A 105 22.52 -2.48 3.13
CA SER A 105 23.28 -1.28 2.73
C SER A 105 24.47 -1.06 3.68
N ILE A 106 24.23 -1.26 4.98
CA ILE A 106 25.24 -1.19 6.05
C ILE A 106 26.42 -2.13 5.73
N SER A 107 26.15 -3.40 5.41
CA SER A 107 27.21 -4.37 5.08
C SER A 107 28.02 -4.02 3.81
N ASN A 108 27.39 -3.44 2.78
CA ASN A 108 28.10 -2.98 1.58
C ASN A 108 29.02 -1.79 1.89
N ASN A 109 28.55 -0.84 2.71
CA ASN A 109 29.33 0.32 3.14
C ASN A 109 30.55 -0.05 4.01
N HIS A 110 30.55 -1.22 4.66
CA HIS A 110 31.73 -1.75 5.36
C HIS A 110 32.76 -2.40 4.43
N GLN A 111 32.38 -2.87 3.23
CA GLN A 111 33.34 -3.40 2.25
C GLN A 111 34.05 -2.28 1.47
N THR A 112 33.32 -1.27 1.01
CA THR A 112 33.92 -0.12 0.28
C THR A 112 34.93 0.64 1.14
N LYS A 113 34.61 0.87 2.43
CA LYS A 113 35.52 1.48 3.42
C LYS A 113 36.80 0.66 3.71
N ARG A 114 36.89 -0.61 3.30
CA ARG A 114 38.15 -1.39 3.37
C ARG A 114 39.03 -1.22 2.14
N ILE A 115 38.46 -0.87 0.98
CA ILE A 115 39.19 -0.74 -0.29
C ILE A 115 39.76 0.68 -0.46
N GLN A 116 39.06 1.70 0.04
CA GLN A 116 39.50 3.11 -0.06
C GLN A 116 40.65 3.51 0.89
N LYS A 117 41.43 2.55 1.42
CA LYS A 117 42.50 2.85 2.39
C LYS A 117 43.90 3.02 1.78
N ASP A 118 44.08 2.67 0.50
CA ASP A 118 45.39 2.62 -0.16
C ASP A 118 45.61 3.74 -1.21
N SER A 119 44.71 4.74 -1.28
CA SER A 119 44.79 5.81 -2.31
C SER A 119 44.28 7.18 -1.83
N GLU A 120 45.05 7.88 -1.00
CA GLU A 120 44.79 9.27 -0.63
C GLU A 120 45.34 10.26 -1.68
N LYS A 121 44.45 11.02 -2.35
CA LYS A 121 44.55 12.47 -2.67
C LYS A 121 43.63 12.89 -3.83
N SER A 122 42.50 13.54 -3.50
CA SER A 122 42.03 14.80 -4.13
C SER A 122 40.61 15.17 -3.69
N SER A 123 40.39 16.47 -3.43
CA SER A 123 39.10 17.20 -3.42
C SER A 123 37.94 16.69 -2.55
N ALA A 124 37.36 17.59 -1.75
CA ALA A 124 36.14 17.34 -0.99
C ALA A 124 34.89 17.72 -1.80
N ASP A 125 33.96 16.78 -1.93
CA ASP A 125 32.50 16.99 -1.88
C ASP A 125 31.80 15.63 -1.90
N ASN A 126 31.76 14.97 -0.75
CA ASN A 126 31.25 13.61 -0.62
C ASN A 126 29.94 13.63 0.18
N HIS A 127 28.81 13.82 -0.52
CA HIS A 127 27.46 13.69 0.04
C HIS A 127 27.16 12.22 0.42
N ASN A 128 27.76 11.76 1.52
CA ASN A 128 27.54 10.43 2.06
C ASN A 128 26.08 10.28 2.52
N SER A 129 25.42 9.22 2.06
CA SER A 129 23.96 9.14 2.00
C SER A 129 23.39 7.96 2.77
N ASP A 130 22.40 8.20 3.63
CA ASP A 130 21.86 7.17 4.51
C ASP A 130 20.76 6.34 3.84
N THR A 131 21.19 5.53 2.87
CA THR A 131 20.38 4.52 2.14
C THR A 131 19.63 3.52 3.03
N THR A 132 19.89 3.51 4.35
CA THR A 132 19.37 2.58 5.35
C THR A 132 17.85 2.54 5.40
N PHE A 133 17.17 3.66 5.15
CA PHE A 133 15.70 3.76 5.14
C PHE A 133 15.11 4.10 3.77
N ASP A 134 15.92 4.14 2.71
CA ASP A 134 15.44 4.45 1.35
C ASP A 134 14.80 3.22 0.68
N VAL A 135 13.74 2.74 1.31
CA VAL A 135 12.99 1.56 0.92
C VAL A 135 12.02 1.88 -0.24
N PRO A 136 11.59 0.88 -1.04
CA PRO A 136 10.69 1.14 -2.18
C PRO A 136 9.42 1.92 -1.86
N ASP A 137 8.86 1.75 -0.65
CA ASP A 137 7.67 2.49 -0.24
C ASP A 137 8.00 3.95 0.15
N CYS A 138 9.18 4.29 0.68
CA CYS A 138 9.56 5.70 0.89
C CYS A 138 9.76 6.42 -0.45
N GLN A 139 10.58 5.86 -1.33
CA GLN A 139 10.87 6.41 -2.66
C GLN A 139 9.59 6.67 -3.48
N THR A 140 8.62 5.78 -3.34
CA THR A 140 7.33 5.88 -4.01
C THR A 140 6.39 6.81 -3.26
N GLY A 141 6.43 6.80 -1.93
CA GLY A 141 5.60 7.61 -1.06
C GLY A 141 5.83 9.09 -1.26
N GLU A 142 7.08 9.53 -1.28
CA GLU A 142 7.40 10.93 -1.53
C GLU A 142 7.01 11.38 -2.96
N ARG A 143 7.01 10.48 -3.95
CA ARG A 143 6.56 10.79 -5.32
C ARG A 143 5.04 10.94 -5.39
N LEU A 144 4.30 10.01 -4.80
CA LEU A 144 2.83 10.07 -4.76
C LEU A 144 2.30 11.17 -3.83
N TRP A 145 3.03 11.51 -2.76
CA TRP A 145 2.79 12.73 -1.98
C TRP A 145 2.96 13.98 -2.84
N ARG A 146 4.04 14.11 -3.61
CA ARG A 146 4.23 15.21 -4.57
C ARG A 146 3.16 15.22 -5.67
N GLU A 147 2.65 14.06 -6.10
CA GLU A 147 1.50 13.97 -7.01
C GLU A 147 0.22 14.56 -6.36
N LEU A 148 -0.11 14.13 -5.14
CA LEU A 148 -1.24 14.67 -4.37
C LEU A 148 -1.13 16.19 -4.16
N SER A 149 0.04 16.69 -3.74
CA SER A 149 0.28 18.14 -3.54
C SER A 149 0.15 18.94 -4.83
N LYS A 150 0.59 18.41 -5.98
CA LYS A 150 0.41 19.06 -7.30
C LYS A 150 -1.06 19.11 -7.73
N LEU A 151 -1.81 18.04 -7.47
CA LEU A 151 -3.24 17.96 -7.81
C LEU A 151 -4.11 18.81 -6.87
N THR A 152 -3.67 19.03 -5.64
CA THR A 152 -4.46 19.69 -4.59
C THR A 152 -3.63 20.73 -3.79
N PRO A 153 -3.16 21.81 -4.45
CA PRO A 153 -2.18 22.75 -3.87
C PRO A 153 -2.68 23.56 -2.66
N GLY A 154 -3.98 23.52 -2.36
CA GLY A 154 -4.58 24.16 -1.18
C GLY A 154 -4.59 23.29 0.09
N ARG A 155 -4.03 22.07 0.07
CA ARG A 155 -4.03 21.12 1.21
C ARG A 155 -2.65 21.01 1.85
N ASP A 156 -2.61 21.10 3.17
CA ASP A 156 -1.45 20.68 3.98
C ASP A 156 -1.38 19.14 4.01
N TRP A 157 -0.55 18.56 3.15
CA TRP A 157 -0.25 17.14 3.12
C TRP A 157 1.04 16.87 3.90
N ARG A 158 0.93 16.24 5.07
CA ARG A 158 2.09 15.95 5.92
C ARG A 158 2.58 14.53 5.67
N PHE A 159 3.68 14.38 4.95
CA PHE A 159 4.32 13.07 4.75
C PHE A 159 5.15 12.71 5.98
N VAL A 160 4.60 11.84 6.84
CA VAL A 160 5.21 11.44 8.12
C VAL A 160 5.99 10.15 7.91
N ARG A 161 7.32 10.24 7.95
CA ARG A 161 8.23 9.09 7.83
C ARG A 161 8.49 8.46 9.20
N VAL A 162 8.19 7.17 9.29
CA VAL A 162 8.38 6.31 10.47
C VAL A 162 9.50 5.32 10.14
N ASP A 163 10.73 5.76 10.36
CA ASP A 163 11.97 5.07 9.98
C ASP A 163 12.48 4.22 11.17
N VAL A 164 12.13 2.93 11.20
CA VAL A 164 12.27 2.01 12.34
C VAL A 164 13.62 1.28 12.34
N ARG A 165 14.42 1.51 13.38
CA ARG A 165 15.72 0.83 13.56
C ARG A 165 15.53 -0.63 14.00
N MET A 166 16.47 -1.50 13.62
CA MET A 166 16.42 -2.92 13.96
C MET A 166 16.47 -3.15 15.48
N ALA A 167 17.22 -2.31 16.22
CA ALA A 167 17.24 -2.35 17.68
C ALA A 167 15.86 -2.03 18.30
N GLU A 168 15.17 -1.01 17.78
CA GLU A 168 13.82 -0.60 18.20
C GLU A 168 12.77 -1.66 17.85
N TYR A 169 12.88 -2.26 16.65
CA TYR A 169 12.07 -3.41 16.27
C TYR A 169 12.26 -4.58 17.23
N LEU A 170 13.50 -4.93 17.57
CA LEU A 170 13.81 -6.05 18.47
C LEU A 170 13.27 -5.82 19.90
N GLU A 171 13.35 -4.59 20.42
CA GLU A 171 12.76 -4.21 21.71
C GLU A 171 11.24 -4.45 21.73
N HIS A 172 10.54 -4.14 20.64
CA HIS A 172 9.08 -4.27 20.56
C HIS A 172 8.59 -5.60 19.97
N LYS A 173 9.46 -6.42 19.38
CA LYS A 173 9.11 -7.68 18.69
C LYS A 173 8.26 -8.61 19.56
N GLU A 174 8.67 -8.84 20.79
CA GLU A 174 7.96 -9.69 21.75
C GLU A 174 6.56 -9.18 22.10
N LYS A 175 6.35 -7.86 22.05
CA LYS A 175 5.04 -7.23 22.27
C LYS A 175 4.16 -7.35 21.03
N ILE A 176 4.71 -7.10 19.85
CA ILE A 176 4.01 -7.25 18.56
C ILE A 176 3.53 -8.71 18.38
N ILE A 177 4.37 -9.70 18.68
CA ILE A 177 4.03 -11.13 18.64
C ILE A 177 2.87 -11.48 19.60
N LYS A 178 2.75 -10.79 20.75
CA LYS A 178 1.65 -10.99 21.70
C LYS A 178 0.35 -10.35 21.20
N LEU A 179 0.43 -9.19 20.56
CA LEU A 179 -0.73 -8.43 20.06
C LEU A 179 -1.33 -9.01 18.75
N MET A 180 -0.56 -9.69 17.91
CA MET A 180 -1.05 -10.24 16.63
C MET A 180 -1.80 -11.59 16.76
N ARG A 181 -1.86 -12.17 17.97
CA ARG A 181 -2.48 -13.48 18.25
C ARG A 181 -3.97 -13.47 17.94
N PRO A 182 -4.53 -14.49 17.27
CA PRO A 182 -3.99 -15.85 17.15
C PRO A 182 -3.05 -16.08 15.96
N ASN A 183 -2.88 -15.10 15.06
CA ASN A 183 -2.03 -15.25 13.89
C ASN A 183 -0.55 -15.22 14.29
N LEU A 184 0.26 -16.15 13.77
CA LEU A 184 1.65 -16.37 14.20
C LEU A 184 2.65 -16.55 13.03
N THR A 185 2.29 -16.15 11.81
CA THR A 185 3.19 -16.28 10.65
C THR A 185 4.17 -15.12 10.52
N VAL A 186 5.28 -15.33 9.82
CA VAL A 186 6.28 -14.28 9.52
C VAL A 186 5.66 -13.12 8.72
N MET A 187 4.70 -13.41 7.83
CA MET A 187 3.95 -12.39 7.10
C MET A 187 3.06 -11.55 8.04
N ASP A 188 2.33 -12.22 8.94
CA ASP A 188 1.48 -11.53 9.91
C ASP A 188 2.31 -10.66 10.87
N LEU A 189 3.50 -11.12 11.29
CA LEU A 189 4.46 -10.32 12.06
C LEU A 189 5.02 -9.13 11.27
N SER A 190 5.28 -9.30 9.98
CA SER A 190 5.84 -8.25 9.12
C SER A 190 4.83 -7.12 8.86
N ILE A 191 3.54 -7.45 8.76
CA ILE A 191 2.45 -6.46 8.63
C ILE A 191 2.14 -5.84 9.99
N ALA A 192 2.01 -6.65 11.05
CA ALA A 192 1.78 -6.19 12.42
C ALA A 192 2.84 -5.20 12.90
N ALA A 193 4.12 -5.45 12.59
CA ALA A 193 5.20 -4.52 12.92
C ALA A 193 5.01 -3.16 12.21
N ALA A 194 4.72 -3.16 10.91
CA ALA A 194 4.50 -1.91 10.16
C ALA A 194 3.33 -1.10 10.75
N LEU A 195 2.23 -1.76 11.10
CA LEU A 195 1.07 -1.11 11.74
C LEU A 195 1.40 -0.60 13.15
N TYR A 196 2.07 -1.40 13.97
CA TYR A 196 2.48 -1.01 15.33
C TYR A 196 3.34 0.25 15.35
N PHE A 197 4.30 0.36 14.41
CA PHE A 197 5.15 1.55 14.33
C PHE A 197 4.44 2.76 13.70
N ALA A 198 3.56 2.57 12.71
CA ALA A 198 2.70 3.67 12.23
C ALA A 198 1.80 4.22 13.35
N ALA A 199 1.16 3.33 14.11
CA ALA A 199 0.26 3.67 15.22
C ALA A 199 0.97 4.36 16.40
N ARG A 200 2.29 4.12 16.57
CA ARG A 200 3.11 4.78 17.59
C ARG A 200 3.22 6.30 17.38
N GLY A 201 3.06 6.80 16.14
CA GLY A 201 3.08 8.23 15.84
C GLY A 201 4.44 8.94 16.03
N ILE A 202 5.54 8.19 16.21
CA ILE A 202 6.89 8.74 16.31
C ILE A 202 7.57 8.63 14.94
N GLY A 203 7.87 9.77 14.32
CA GLY A 203 8.50 9.87 13.01
C GLY A 203 9.57 10.97 12.94
N LEU A 204 10.52 10.83 12.03
CA LEU A 204 11.69 11.72 11.92
C LEU A 204 11.49 12.79 10.85
N GLY A 205 11.58 14.06 11.26
CA GLY A 205 11.59 15.24 10.40
C GLY A 205 12.93 15.95 10.37
N ALA A 206 14.00 15.28 9.92
CA ALA A 206 15.33 15.89 9.72
C ALA A 206 16.17 15.18 8.63
N ASP A 207 16.83 15.98 7.80
CA ASP A 207 17.98 15.72 6.90
C ASP A 207 18.08 14.45 6.00
N LYS A 208 17.67 14.63 4.73
CA LYS A 208 18.50 14.49 3.50
C LYS A 208 19.63 13.42 3.44
N LEU A 209 19.48 12.39 2.57
CA LEU A 209 20.34 12.07 1.38
C LEU A 209 20.29 10.56 0.99
N LEU A 210 20.03 10.28 -0.32
CA LEU A 210 20.19 9.07 -1.19
C LEU A 210 20.10 7.64 -0.54
N GLY A 211 19.54 6.58 -1.16
CA GLY A 211 19.13 6.36 -2.55
C GLY A 211 19.34 4.90 -3.06
N GLY A 212 18.33 4.00 -3.07
CA GLY A 212 18.23 2.92 -4.11
C GLY A 212 17.75 1.47 -3.80
N TYR A 213 16.48 1.17 -4.13
CA TYR A 213 16.01 0.05 -5.01
C TYR A 213 16.21 -1.47 -4.69
N SER A 214 15.72 -2.33 -5.61
CA SER A 214 14.63 -3.30 -5.38
C SER A 214 14.68 -4.58 -6.27
N ARG A 215 14.02 -5.69 -5.83
CA ARG A 215 13.72 -6.97 -6.56
C ARG A 215 12.55 -7.68 -5.82
N HIS A 216 11.70 -8.60 -6.31
CA HIS A 216 11.50 -9.42 -7.54
C HIS A 216 9.99 -9.35 -7.94
N ARG A 217 9.34 -10.06 -8.89
CA ARG A 217 9.62 -11.08 -9.94
C ARG A 217 9.88 -12.56 -9.58
N SER A 218 9.08 -13.22 -8.72
CA SER A 218 9.18 -14.68 -8.46
C SER A 218 7.88 -15.39 -8.03
N ALA A 219 6.77 -15.27 -8.78
CA ALA A 219 5.50 -15.94 -8.46
C ALA A 219 4.56 -16.22 -9.67
N PHE A 220 5.11 -16.49 -10.87
CA PHE A 220 4.30 -16.66 -12.10
C PHE A 220 4.90 -17.63 -13.14
N LEU A 221 5.82 -18.53 -12.74
CA LEU A 221 6.54 -19.42 -13.69
C LEU A 221 6.49 -20.90 -13.26
N THR A 222 5.40 -21.28 -12.61
CA THR A 222 4.98 -22.66 -12.29
C THR A 222 3.45 -22.68 -12.42
N THR A 223 2.81 -23.40 -13.34
CA THR A 223 3.29 -24.46 -14.26
C THR A 223 2.70 -24.32 -15.67
N SER A 224 3.17 -25.17 -16.61
CA SER A 224 2.79 -25.17 -18.02
C SER A 224 1.38 -25.76 -18.29
N LEU A 225 0.74 -25.28 -19.36
CA LEU A 225 -0.42 -25.82 -20.10
C LEU A 225 -1.50 -26.59 -19.30
N SER A 226 -2.51 -25.87 -18.81
CA SER A 226 -3.92 -26.32 -18.90
C SER A 226 -4.88 -25.12 -18.98
N SER A 227 -6.08 -25.34 -19.52
CA SER A 227 -7.04 -24.27 -19.79
C SER A 227 -8.10 -24.16 -18.69
N ASN A 228 -7.75 -23.61 -17.52
CA ASN A 228 -8.71 -22.91 -16.62
C ASN A 228 -8.00 -22.12 -15.49
N ASN A 229 -7.36 -21.00 -15.86
CA ASN A 229 -6.75 -20.09 -14.88
C ASN A 229 -7.78 -19.19 -14.15
N TRP A 230 -8.99 -19.02 -14.70
CA TRP A 230 -10.02 -18.16 -14.11
C TRP A 230 -10.71 -18.77 -12.89
N GLU A 231 -11.05 -20.06 -12.92
CA GLU A 231 -11.68 -20.78 -11.80
C GLU A 231 -10.81 -20.70 -10.54
N ARG A 232 -9.51 -21.03 -10.70
CA ARG A 232 -8.54 -20.97 -9.60
C ARG A 232 -8.34 -19.56 -9.02
N LEU A 233 -8.56 -18.51 -9.81
CA LEU A 233 -8.53 -17.12 -9.34
C LEU A 233 -9.82 -16.77 -8.58
N LEU A 234 -10.98 -17.29 -8.99
CA LEU A 234 -12.26 -17.10 -8.28
C LEU A 234 -12.25 -17.82 -6.92
N ASP A 235 -11.70 -19.04 -6.85
CA ASP A 235 -11.57 -19.79 -5.60
C ASP A 235 -10.62 -19.10 -4.60
N GLU A 236 -9.47 -18.60 -5.06
CA GLU A 236 -8.52 -17.85 -4.22
C GLU A 236 -9.15 -16.55 -3.70
N LEU A 237 -9.88 -15.81 -4.55
CA LEU A 237 -10.60 -14.59 -4.16
C LEU A 237 -11.72 -14.88 -3.15
N ALA A 238 -12.42 -16.02 -3.26
CA ALA A 238 -13.42 -16.44 -2.27
C ALA A 238 -12.76 -16.77 -0.92
N MET A 239 -11.66 -17.52 -0.92
CA MET A 239 -10.89 -17.86 0.28
C MET A 239 -10.30 -16.62 0.97
N ASP A 240 -9.84 -15.63 0.21
CA ASP A 240 -9.38 -14.35 0.78
C ASP A 240 -10.53 -13.59 1.45
N LEU A 241 -11.69 -13.49 0.80
CA LEU A 241 -12.88 -12.80 1.35
C LEU A 241 -13.34 -13.43 2.68
N GLU A 242 -13.39 -14.75 2.79
CA GLU A 242 -13.73 -15.46 4.04
C GLU A 242 -12.68 -15.23 5.15
N ARG A 243 -11.40 -15.04 4.78
CA ARG A 243 -10.28 -14.87 5.73
C ARG A 243 -10.02 -13.41 6.14
N ILE A 244 -10.61 -12.41 5.47
CA ILE A 244 -10.41 -10.98 5.79
C ILE A 244 -10.69 -10.70 7.28
N LEU A 245 -11.80 -11.22 7.81
CA LEU A 245 -12.23 -10.95 9.19
C LEU A 245 -11.23 -11.49 10.23
N THR A 246 -10.87 -12.77 10.14
CA THR A 246 -10.10 -13.50 11.17
C THR A 246 -8.59 -13.33 11.02
N ARG A 247 -8.09 -13.06 9.81
CA ARG A 247 -6.65 -13.00 9.53
C ARG A 247 -6.11 -11.58 9.36
N ASN A 248 -6.83 -10.71 8.65
CA ASN A 248 -6.37 -9.34 8.43
C ASN A 248 -6.96 -8.38 9.46
N LEU A 249 -8.29 -8.26 9.56
CA LEU A 249 -8.91 -7.25 10.41
C LEU A 249 -8.63 -7.45 11.90
N GLY A 250 -8.68 -8.68 12.42
CA GLY A 250 -8.33 -8.93 13.83
C GLY A 250 -6.92 -8.45 14.19
N ARG A 251 -5.92 -8.83 13.39
CA ARG A 251 -4.51 -8.37 13.55
C ARG A 251 -4.43 -6.85 13.51
N ASP A 252 -5.06 -6.23 12.53
CA ASP A 252 -4.92 -4.79 12.27
C ASP A 252 -5.63 -3.97 13.36
N ASP A 253 -6.82 -4.38 13.80
CA ASP A 253 -7.56 -3.76 14.89
C ASP A 253 -6.80 -3.84 16.23
N TRP A 254 -6.26 -5.00 16.61
CA TRP A 254 -5.51 -5.13 17.87
C TRP A 254 -4.22 -4.29 17.90
N MET A 255 -3.57 -4.07 16.74
CA MET A 255 -2.40 -3.17 16.67
C MET A 255 -2.80 -1.70 16.87
N MET A 256 -3.89 -1.26 16.24
CA MET A 256 -4.32 0.15 16.25
C MET A 256 -5.02 0.49 17.58
N SER A 257 -5.91 -0.38 18.07
CA SER A 257 -6.59 -0.26 19.35
C SER A 257 -5.62 -0.25 20.55
N TRP A 258 -4.45 -0.88 20.44
CA TRP A 258 -3.41 -0.77 21.49
C TRP A 258 -2.95 0.69 21.73
N PHE A 259 -2.97 1.52 20.69
CA PHE A 259 -2.64 2.95 20.77
C PHE A 259 -3.89 3.84 20.89
N CYS A 260 -5.06 3.25 21.19
CA CYS A 260 -6.36 3.92 21.19
C CYS A 260 -6.72 4.60 19.85
N LEU A 261 -6.20 4.08 18.72
CA LEU A 261 -6.51 4.58 17.38
C LEU A 261 -7.58 3.72 16.72
N GLU A 262 -8.61 4.38 16.17
CA GLU A 262 -9.63 3.73 15.35
C GLU A 262 -9.11 3.53 13.92
N VAL A 263 -9.20 2.30 13.39
CA VAL A 263 -8.87 1.99 11.99
C VAL A 263 -10.13 1.87 11.14
N ARG A 264 -10.12 2.51 9.96
CA ARG A 264 -11.27 2.54 9.03
C ARG A 264 -10.85 2.01 7.66
N HIS A 265 -11.68 1.16 7.06
CA HIS A 265 -11.37 0.44 5.82
C HIS A 265 -12.39 0.75 4.70
N PRO A 266 -12.24 1.85 3.92
CA PRO A 266 -13.25 2.28 2.95
C PRO A 266 -13.55 1.26 1.84
N LEU A 267 -12.55 0.45 1.47
CA LEU A 267 -12.67 -0.63 0.48
C LEU A 267 -13.47 -1.85 0.99
N LEU A 268 -13.71 -1.94 2.30
CA LEU A 268 -14.50 -3.01 2.93
C LEU A 268 -15.90 -2.53 3.36
N ASN A 269 -16.35 -1.38 2.88
CA ASN A 269 -17.75 -0.97 3.01
C ASN A 269 -18.63 -1.93 2.21
N GLN A 270 -19.75 -2.38 2.79
CA GLN A 270 -20.66 -3.35 2.17
C GLN A 270 -20.99 -3.02 0.70
N ARG A 271 -21.32 -1.75 0.39
CA ARG A 271 -21.65 -1.33 -0.98
C ARG A 271 -20.48 -1.45 -1.96
N VAL A 272 -19.25 -1.24 -1.48
CA VAL A 272 -18.03 -1.42 -2.28
C VAL A 272 -17.75 -2.91 -2.48
N ILE A 273 -17.97 -3.73 -1.46
CA ILE A 273 -17.86 -5.20 -1.52
C ILE A 273 -18.89 -5.76 -2.51
N ASP A 274 -20.19 -5.47 -2.34
CA ASP A 274 -21.28 -5.97 -3.20
C ASP A 274 -21.04 -5.64 -4.69
N LEU A 275 -20.56 -4.42 -4.96
CA LEU A 275 -20.19 -3.98 -6.30
C LEU A 275 -19.00 -4.77 -6.85
N LEU A 276 -17.93 -4.94 -6.07
CA LEU A 276 -16.72 -5.65 -6.50
C LEU A 276 -16.90 -7.18 -6.54
N SER A 277 -17.81 -7.74 -5.75
CA SER A 277 -18.15 -9.16 -5.81
C SER A 277 -19.04 -9.45 -7.02
N GLY A 278 -20.06 -8.62 -7.28
CA GLY A 278 -21.03 -8.80 -8.37
C GLY A 278 -20.53 -8.48 -9.78
N LEU A 279 -19.44 -7.71 -9.95
CA LEU A 279 -18.85 -7.44 -11.27
C LEU A 279 -18.07 -8.66 -11.83
N PRO A 280 -18.09 -8.92 -13.15
CA PRO A 280 -17.27 -9.96 -13.80
C PRO A 280 -15.76 -9.84 -13.51
N VAL A 281 -15.05 -10.97 -13.49
CA VAL A 281 -13.62 -11.00 -13.10
C VAL A 281 -12.70 -10.27 -14.08
N HIS A 282 -12.97 -10.33 -15.39
CA HIS A 282 -12.13 -9.66 -16.42
C HIS A 282 -12.09 -8.13 -16.28
N LEU A 283 -13.15 -7.50 -15.76
CA LEU A 283 -13.17 -6.06 -15.46
C LEU A 283 -12.24 -5.69 -14.31
N LYS A 284 -12.05 -6.62 -13.37
CA LYS A 284 -11.33 -6.43 -12.10
C LYS A 284 -9.84 -6.73 -12.26
N ARG A 285 -9.49 -7.76 -13.03
CA ARG A 285 -8.11 -8.23 -13.22
C ARG A 285 -7.94 -8.98 -14.56
N ASP A 286 -6.85 -8.72 -15.26
CA ASP A 286 -6.44 -9.48 -16.45
C ASP A 286 -4.92 -9.74 -16.42
N HIS A 287 -4.54 -11.00 -16.19
CA HIS A 287 -3.13 -11.40 -16.11
C HIS A 287 -2.41 -11.39 -17.48
N GLY A 288 -3.13 -11.34 -18.60
CA GLY A 288 -2.54 -11.25 -19.95
C GLY A 288 -1.79 -9.94 -20.21
N LEU A 289 -2.15 -8.87 -19.50
CA LEU A 289 -1.60 -7.52 -19.64
C LEU A 289 -0.25 -7.32 -18.91
N GLY A 290 0.18 -8.28 -18.10
CA GLY A 290 1.42 -8.21 -17.34
C GLY A 290 1.36 -7.33 -16.07
N LYS A 291 2.46 -7.34 -15.31
CA LYS A 291 2.54 -6.75 -13.95
C LYS A 291 2.35 -5.23 -13.99
N GLY A 292 1.40 -4.73 -13.19
CA GLY A 292 1.18 -3.28 -13.02
C GLY A 292 0.24 -2.65 -14.04
N LEU A 293 -0.15 -3.38 -15.10
CA LEU A 293 -1.30 -3.04 -15.93
C LEU A 293 -2.51 -3.90 -15.55
N GLY A 294 -2.32 -5.23 -15.49
CA GLY A 294 -3.38 -6.21 -15.25
C GLY A 294 -3.99 -6.29 -13.85
N ASP A 295 -3.33 -5.70 -12.84
CA ASP A 295 -3.75 -5.76 -11.44
C ASP A 295 -4.59 -4.54 -11.03
N ASN A 296 -5.67 -4.72 -10.27
CA ASN A 296 -6.52 -3.63 -9.76
C ASN A 296 -7.11 -2.72 -10.87
N LEU A 297 -7.53 -3.29 -12.01
CA LEU A 297 -7.91 -2.54 -13.23
C LEU A 297 -8.94 -1.42 -12.98
N LEU A 298 -10.08 -1.73 -12.36
CA LEU A 298 -11.12 -0.73 -12.04
C LEU A 298 -10.57 0.44 -11.19
N LEU A 299 -9.63 0.16 -10.28
CA LEU A 299 -9.06 1.16 -9.38
C LEU A 299 -8.00 2.02 -10.09
N ARG A 300 -7.27 1.47 -11.07
CA ARG A 300 -6.44 2.27 -12.01
C ARG A 300 -7.31 3.17 -12.87
N GLY A 301 -8.44 2.64 -13.36
CA GLY A 301 -9.46 3.41 -14.09
C GLY A 301 -10.02 4.57 -13.26
N LEU A 302 -10.31 4.33 -11.99
CA LEU A 302 -10.74 5.35 -11.03
C LEU A 302 -9.63 6.39 -10.80
N ALA A 303 -8.41 5.97 -10.46
CA ALA A 303 -7.29 6.85 -10.13
C ALA A 303 -6.88 7.76 -11.29
N HIS A 304 -6.73 7.22 -12.51
CA HIS A 304 -6.51 8.03 -13.71
C HIS A 304 -7.72 8.94 -14.01
N GLY A 305 -8.94 8.51 -13.69
CA GLY A 305 -10.14 9.36 -13.70
C GLY A 305 -10.18 10.48 -12.64
N LEU A 306 -9.27 10.43 -11.66
CA LEU A 306 -8.96 11.51 -10.71
C LEU A 306 -7.66 12.27 -11.06
N ARG A 307 -7.07 12.01 -12.25
CA ARG A 307 -5.78 12.56 -12.71
C ARG A 307 -4.55 12.11 -11.90
N LEU A 308 -4.63 11.02 -11.14
CA LEU A 308 -3.46 10.30 -10.64
C LEU A 308 -2.84 9.53 -11.81
N VAL A 309 -1.71 10.00 -12.35
CA VAL A 309 -1.04 9.45 -13.54
C VAL A 309 0.16 8.59 -13.14
N GLU A 310 0.86 8.92 -12.06
CA GLU A 310 1.95 8.10 -11.54
C GLU A 310 1.38 6.89 -10.78
N SER A 311 0.48 7.09 -9.80
CA SER A 311 -0.03 5.97 -9.00
C SER A 311 -0.81 4.93 -9.81
N CYS A 312 -1.53 5.32 -10.87
CA CYS A 312 -2.27 4.40 -11.73
C CYS A 312 -1.38 3.50 -12.60
N ARG A 313 -0.07 3.80 -12.73
CA ARG A 313 0.91 3.02 -13.51
C ARG A 313 1.82 2.15 -12.65
N LEU A 314 1.85 2.36 -11.33
CA LEU A 314 2.75 1.64 -10.44
C LEU A 314 2.33 0.17 -10.24
N PRO A 315 3.28 -0.79 -10.22
CA PRO A 315 2.99 -2.18 -9.92
C PRO A 315 2.53 -2.32 -8.45
N LYS A 316 1.49 -3.13 -8.20
CA LYS A 316 1.08 -3.41 -6.81
C LYS A 316 2.19 -4.14 -6.06
N GLN A 317 2.40 -3.71 -4.82
CA GLN A 317 3.36 -4.24 -3.87
C GLN A 317 2.70 -4.27 -2.48
N ALA A 318 3.01 -5.28 -1.67
CA ALA A 318 2.52 -5.37 -0.30
C ALA A 318 3.50 -4.69 0.66
N ILE A 319 2.95 -3.97 1.66
CA ILE A 319 3.72 -3.14 2.61
C ILE A 319 4.90 -3.87 3.24
N GLN A 320 4.78 -5.16 3.56
CA GLN A 320 5.87 -5.95 4.16
C GLN A 320 7.14 -6.06 3.28
N PHE A 321 7.00 -6.01 1.96
CA PHE A 321 8.12 -6.00 1.01
C PHE A 321 8.61 -4.59 0.70
N GLY A 322 7.71 -3.62 0.80
CA GLY A 322 7.96 -2.22 0.50
C GLY A 322 8.62 -1.43 1.62
N ALA A 323 8.12 -1.58 2.85
CA ALA A 323 8.75 -1.14 4.09
C ALA A 323 9.98 -1.98 4.49
N GLN A 324 10.21 -3.12 3.83
CA GLN A 324 11.24 -4.14 4.11
C GLN A 324 11.07 -4.95 5.42
N SER A 325 9.95 -4.86 6.15
CA SER A 325 9.74 -5.63 7.39
C SER A 325 9.85 -7.16 7.20
N ALA A 326 9.52 -7.68 6.01
CA ALA A 326 9.70 -9.09 5.65
C ALA A 326 11.18 -9.57 5.56
N LYS A 327 12.16 -8.74 5.95
CA LYS A 327 13.59 -9.07 6.00
C LYS A 327 14.22 -8.95 7.39
N LEU A 328 13.45 -8.55 8.41
CA LEU A 328 13.94 -8.29 9.77
C LEU A 328 14.56 -9.56 10.40
N ASP A 329 13.88 -10.69 10.27
CA ASP A 329 14.40 -11.98 10.70
C ASP A 329 15.38 -12.54 9.66
N GLY A 330 16.62 -12.07 9.76
CA GLY A 330 17.72 -12.31 8.81
C GLY A 330 18.19 -13.76 8.62
N ASN A 331 17.42 -14.76 9.08
CA ASN A 331 17.74 -16.18 8.97
C ASN A 331 16.71 -16.99 8.15
N SER A 332 16.22 -16.42 7.05
CA SER A 332 15.64 -17.21 5.97
C SER A 332 15.90 -16.59 4.59
N LYS A 333 16.32 -17.43 3.63
CA LYS A 333 15.95 -17.21 2.23
C LYS A 333 14.44 -17.39 2.21
N GLY A 334 13.68 -16.37 1.80
CA GLY A 334 12.22 -16.37 1.92
C GLY A 334 11.60 -17.65 1.35
N GLN A 335 11.18 -18.55 2.24
CA GLN A 335 10.44 -19.74 1.86
C GLN A 335 9.02 -19.29 1.55
N ALA A 336 8.64 -19.38 0.28
CA ALA A 336 7.25 -19.29 -0.11
C ALA A 336 6.51 -20.50 0.48
N GLY A 337 5.44 -20.21 1.23
CA GLY A 337 4.37 -21.14 1.57
C GLY A 337 3.09 -20.67 0.90
#